data_AF-A0A1W9GZB4-F1
#
_entry.id   AF-A0A1W9GZB4-F1
#
_cell.length_a   1.000
_cell.length_b   1.000
_cell.length_c   1.000
_cell.angle_alpha   90.00
_cell.angle_beta   90.00
_cell.angle_gamma   90.00
#
_symmetry.space_group_name_H-M   'P 1'
#
loop_
_entity.id
_entity.type
_entity.pdbx_description
1 polymer ?
#
loop_
_entity_poly.entity_id
_entity_poly.type
_entity_poly.pdbx_seq_one_letter_code
_entity_poly.pdbx_strand_id
1 'polypeptide(L)'
;MNFSTKSLHVSDNLTEILRSLQKVKQTGNGKFIACCPVHSDRSPSLAITEKPDKMILLHCFGCGAGGVDICNALGIDPISLFPPNDNLRFEKKARSGFSAWQLFHVLHADLVRLTIIASDLRKIGELSSDDRQFISEVITRINDGLSYLEGIR
;
A
#
# COMPACT_ATOMS: atom_id res chain seq x y z
N MET A 1 -48.81 10.28 12.39
CA MET A 1 -48.25 11.02 11.24
C MET A 1 -46.90 10.40 10.92
N ASN A 2 -46.83 9.69 9.80
CA ASN A 2 -45.62 9.02 9.31
C ASN A 2 -44.67 10.04 8.69
N PHE A 3 -43.37 9.91 8.98
CA PHE A 3 -42.32 10.04 7.96
C PHE A 3 -41.23 9.00 8.24
N SER A 4 -41.52 7.78 7.79
CA SER A 4 -40.52 6.80 7.40
C SER A 4 -39.98 7.23 6.04
N THR A 5 -38.73 7.70 5.99
CA THR A 5 -37.94 7.98 4.79
C THR A 5 -36.46 7.98 5.20
N LYS A 6 -35.52 7.20 4.67
CA LYS A 6 -35.49 6.21 3.59
C LYS A 6 -34.28 5.33 3.89
N SER A 7 -34.51 4.04 4.12
CA SER A 7 -33.53 3.00 3.77
C SER A 7 -33.70 2.72 2.29
N LEU A 8 -33.01 3.45 1.40
CA LEU A 8 -33.05 3.17 -0.04
C LEU A 8 -31.70 3.51 -0.71
N HIS A 9 -30.98 2.44 -1.08
CA HIS A 9 -29.84 2.35 -2.02
C HIS A 9 -28.44 2.76 -1.53
N VAL A 10 -27.81 1.90 -0.71
CA VAL A 10 -26.34 1.75 -0.68
C VAL A 10 -25.90 0.97 -1.93
N SER A 11 -26.02 1.60 -3.10
CA SER A 11 -25.19 1.19 -4.24
C SER A 11 -23.79 1.73 -3.96
N ASP A 12 -22.77 0.87 -3.92
CA ASP A 12 -21.37 1.25 -3.61
C ASP A 12 -21.02 2.62 -4.23
N ASN A 13 -20.65 3.63 -3.42
CA ASN A 13 -20.35 5.01 -3.85
C ASN A 13 -19.39 5.05 -5.06
N LEU A 14 -18.48 4.08 -5.12
CA LEU A 14 -17.58 3.87 -6.24
C LEU A 14 -18.33 3.65 -7.56
N THR A 15 -19.37 2.81 -7.58
CA THR A 15 -20.16 2.50 -8.77
C THR A 15 -20.81 3.75 -9.35
N GLU A 16 -21.30 4.65 -8.49
CA GLU A 16 -21.90 5.92 -8.92
C GLU A 16 -20.85 6.84 -9.57
N ILE A 17 -19.69 7.00 -8.94
CA ILE A 17 -18.57 7.77 -9.50
C ILE A 17 -18.13 7.19 -10.85
N LEU A 18 -17.98 5.87 -10.96
CA LEU A 18 -17.55 5.21 -12.19
C LEU A 18 -18.57 5.38 -13.32
N ARG A 19 -19.88 5.39 -13.03
CA ARG A 19 -20.93 5.62 -14.05
C ARG A 19 -20.89 7.03 -14.64
N SER A 20 -20.43 8.01 -13.86
CA SER A 20 -20.34 9.41 -14.29
C SER A 20 -19.07 9.71 -15.09
N LEU A 21 -18.18 8.74 -15.27
CA LEU A 21 -16.89 8.91 -15.92
C LEU A 21 -16.83 8.23 -17.29
N GLN A 22 -15.96 8.75 -18.16
CA GLN A 22 -15.76 8.22 -19.50
C GLN A 22 -14.53 7.32 -19.59
N LYS A 23 -14.57 6.34 -20.51
CA LYS A 23 -13.47 5.40 -20.80
C LYS A 23 -12.94 4.67 -19.55
N VAL A 24 -13.83 4.34 -18.62
CA VAL A 24 -13.48 3.63 -17.39
C VAL A 24 -12.92 2.25 -17.72
N LYS A 25 -11.77 1.92 -17.14
CA LYS A 25 -11.14 0.60 -17.23
C LYS A 25 -10.64 0.18 -15.85
N GLN A 26 -10.89 -1.07 -15.48
CA GLN A 26 -10.32 -1.66 -14.28
C GLN A 26 -8.87 -2.09 -14.54
N THR A 27 -7.96 -1.75 -13.64
CA THR A 27 -6.52 -2.06 -13.74
C THR A 27 -6.03 -2.98 -12.61
N GLY A 28 -6.89 -3.25 -11.63
CA GLY A 28 -6.65 -4.20 -10.56
C GLY A 28 -7.85 -4.25 -9.60
N ASN A 29 -7.74 -5.05 -8.54
CA ASN A 29 -8.78 -5.07 -7.52
C ASN A 29 -8.90 -3.69 -6.85
N GLY A 30 -10.09 -3.10 -6.86
CA GLY A 30 -10.35 -1.74 -6.36
C GLY A 30 -9.62 -0.62 -7.11
N LYS A 31 -9.03 -0.87 -8.29
CA LYS A 31 -8.26 0.14 -9.06
C LYS A 31 -8.84 0.34 -10.46
N PHE A 32 -9.06 1.59 -10.82
CA PHE A 32 -9.62 1.98 -12.11
C PHE A 32 -8.88 3.19 -12.68
N ILE A 33 -8.95 3.32 -14.00
CA ILE A 33 -8.53 4.52 -14.73
C ILE A 33 -9.71 5.04 -15.56
N ALA A 34 -9.80 6.36 -15.72
CA ALA A 34 -10.84 7.00 -16.52
C ALA A 34 -10.33 8.33 -17.13
N CYS A 35 -11.10 8.90 -18.05
CA CYS A 35 -10.87 10.28 -18.48
C CYS A 35 -11.22 11.25 -17.35
N CYS A 36 -10.33 12.22 -17.09
CA CYS A 36 -10.56 13.25 -16.10
C CYS A 36 -11.64 14.24 -16.55
N PRO A 37 -12.64 14.56 -15.71
CA PRO A 37 -13.69 15.54 -16.04
C PRO A 37 -13.25 17.00 -15.89
N VAL A 38 -12.13 17.27 -15.20
CA VAL A 38 -11.65 18.63 -14.90
C VAL A 38 -10.92 19.27 -16.11
N HIS A 39 -10.41 18.47 -17.04
CA HIS A 39 -9.79 18.95 -18.26
C HIS A 39 -10.26 18.15 -19.47
N SER A 40 -10.01 18.62 -20.69
CA SER A 40 -10.38 17.92 -21.93
C SER A 40 -9.50 16.68 -22.17
N ASP A 41 -9.69 15.67 -21.34
CA ASP A 41 -8.86 14.48 -21.31
C ASP A 41 -9.22 13.49 -22.41
N ARG A 42 -8.29 13.28 -23.35
CA ARG A 42 -8.47 12.33 -24.46
C ARG A 42 -8.07 10.90 -24.08
N SER A 43 -7.13 10.75 -23.13
CA SER A 43 -6.49 9.49 -22.76
C SER A 43 -6.55 9.30 -21.25
N PRO A 44 -7.19 8.23 -20.73
CA PRO A 44 -7.46 8.09 -19.30
C PRO A 44 -6.28 8.45 -18.38
N SER A 45 -6.38 9.58 -17.70
CA SER A 45 -5.35 10.10 -16.79
C SER A 45 -5.80 10.19 -15.33
N LEU A 46 -7.10 9.97 -15.06
CA LEU A 46 -7.67 9.90 -13.73
C LEU A 46 -7.49 8.50 -13.16
N ALA A 47 -6.72 8.38 -12.08
CA ALA A 47 -6.63 7.18 -11.27
C ALA A 47 -7.67 7.21 -10.14
N ILE A 48 -8.33 6.07 -9.96
CA ILE A 48 -9.39 5.86 -8.99
C ILE A 48 -9.01 4.61 -8.19
N THR A 49 -8.95 4.71 -6.87
CA THR A 49 -8.60 3.59 -5.98
C THR A 49 -9.56 3.52 -4.81
N GLU A 50 -10.30 2.42 -4.71
CA GLU A 50 -11.03 2.04 -3.50
C GLU A 50 -10.08 1.30 -2.55
N LYS A 51 -9.99 1.80 -1.32
CA LYS A 51 -9.22 1.18 -0.24
C LYS A 51 -10.06 0.10 0.45
N PRO A 52 -9.43 -0.83 1.19
CA PRO A 52 -10.16 -1.87 1.93
C PRO A 52 -11.18 -1.32 2.95
N ASP A 53 -10.96 -0.10 3.43
CA ASP A 53 -11.86 0.64 4.33
C ASP A 53 -12.94 1.44 3.57
N LYS A 54 -13.19 1.13 2.28
CA LYS A 54 -14.19 1.77 1.42
C LYS A 54 -13.96 3.26 1.14
N MET A 55 -12.79 3.81 1.51
CA MET A 55 -12.38 5.15 1.10
C MET A 55 -11.95 5.15 -0.38
N ILE A 56 -12.40 6.16 -1.13
CA ILE A 56 -12.12 6.33 -2.56
C ILE A 56 -11.11 7.45 -2.74
N LEU A 57 -9.98 7.13 -3.37
CA LEU A 57 -8.95 8.09 -3.75
C LEU A 57 -9.06 8.40 -5.24
N LEU A 58 -9.04 9.68 -5.56
CA LEU A 58 -9.09 10.22 -6.92
C LEU A 58 -7.87 11.11 -7.13
N HIS A 59 -7.13 10.87 -8.23
CA HIS A 59 -6.03 11.73 -8.62
C HIS A 59 -5.83 11.70 -10.13
N CYS A 60 -5.78 12.87 -10.75
CA CYS A 60 -5.50 13.01 -12.17
C CYS A 60 -4.01 13.29 -12.41
N PHE A 61 -3.32 12.37 -13.05
CA PHE A 61 -1.90 12.54 -13.40
C PHE A 61 -1.66 13.49 -14.58
N GLY A 62 -2.69 13.82 -15.37
CA GLY A 62 -2.59 14.77 -16.48
C GLY A 62 -2.60 16.24 -16.04
N CYS A 63 -3.53 16.64 -15.18
CA CYS A 63 -3.72 18.04 -14.75
C CYS A 63 -3.50 18.28 -13.25
N GLY A 64 -3.21 17.25 -12.45
CA GLY A 64 -2.98 17.36 -11.01
C GLY A 64 -4.24 17.44 -10.15
N ALA A 65 -5.44 17.46 -10.74
CA ALA A 65 -6.71 17.54 -10.02
C ALA A 65 -6.86 16.42 -8.97
N GLY A 66 -7.26 16.80 -7.75
CA GLY A 66 -7.49 15.90 -6.63
C GLY A 66 -8.96 15.55 -6.43
N GLY A 67 -9.27 14.80 -5.35
CA GLY A 67 -10.64 14.34 -5.09
C GLY A 67 -11.70 15.43 -5.04
N VAL A 68 -11.40 16.57 -4.40
CA VAL A 68 -12.35 17.70 -4.33
C VAL A 68 -12.63 18.30 -5.70
N ASP A 69 -11.61 18.49 -6.53
CA ASP A 69 -11.76 19.05 -7.89
C ASP A 69 -12.61 18.14 -8.78
N ILE A 70 -12.37 16.83 -8.69
CA ILE A 70 -13.09 15.82 -9.46
C ILE A 70 -14.54 15.72 -8.98
N CYS A 71 -14.78 15.71 -7.68
CA CYS A 71 -16.12 15.76 -7.10
C CYS A 71 -16.91 17.00 -7.55
N ASN A 72 -16.27 18.18 -7.49
CA ASN A 72 -16.88 19.42 -7.96
C ASN A 72 -17.23 19.36 -9.45
N ALA A 73 -16.35 18.81 -10.30
CA ALA A 73 -16.61 18.65 -11.73
C ALA A 73 -17.73 17.64 -12.04
N LEU A 74 -17.93 16.63 -11.18
CA LEU A 74 -18.98 15.63 -11.31
C LEU A 74 -20.29 16.03 -10.62
N GLY A 75 -20.31 17.11 -9.84
CA GLY A 75 -21.47 17.50 -9.02
C GLY A 75 -21.76 16.54 -7.86
N ILE A 76 -20.74 15.84 -7.36
CA ILE A 76 -20.85 14.88 -6.27
C ILE A 76 -20.28 15.52 -5.00
N ASP A 77 -20.93 15.29 -3.85
CA ASP A 77 -20.40 15.74 -2.56
C ASP A 77 -19.09 14.99 -2.23
N PRO A 78 -17.97 15.69 -1.95
CA PRO A 78 -16.72 15.06 -1.51
C PRO A 78 -16.86 14.09 -0.33
N ILE A 79 -17.90 14.22 0.51
CA ILE A 79 -18.14 13.30 1.62
C ILE A 79 -18.42 11.87 1.16
N SER A 80 -18.95 11.70 -0.06
CA SER A 80 -19.21 10.38 -0.67
C SER A 80 -17.94 9.58 -0.96
N LEU A 81 -16.77 10.24 -1.00
CA LEU A 81 -15.48 9.55 -1.15
C LEU A 81 -15.11 8.74 0.10
N PHE A 82 -15.77 8.98 1.22
CA PHE A 82 -15.47 8.34 2.49
C PHE A 82 -16.62 7.41 2.89
N PRO A 83 -16.33 6.29 3.58
CA PRO A 83 -17.38 5.46 4.14
C PRO A 83 -18.21 6.28 5.14
N PRO A 84 -19.52 6.00 5.27
CA PRO A 84 -20.32 6.53 6.37
C PRO A 84 -19.76 5.98 7.67
N ASN A 85 -19.03 6.80 8.42
CA ASN A 85 -18.38 6.39 9.65
C ASN A 85 -18.50 7.52 10.67
N ASP A 86 -19.07 7.22 11.85
CA ASP A 86 -19.22 8.18 12.96
C ASP A 86 -17.86 8.58 13.56
N ASN A 87 -16.80 7.84 13.24
CA ASN A 87 -15.46 8.05 13.75
C ASN A 87 -14.58 8.76 12.71
N LEU A 88 -14.64 10.09 12.66
CA LEU A 88 -13.74 10.96 11.85
C LEU A 88 -12.26 10.93 12.31
N ARG A 89 -11.90 10.04 13.22
CA ARG A 89 -10.52 9.93 13.72
C ARG A 89 -9.69 9.21 12.68
N PHE A 90 -8.82 9.96 12.01
CA PHE A 90 -7.71 9.41 11.25
C PHE A 90 -6.84 8.56 12.19
N GLU A 91 -7.03 7.24 12.17
CA GLU A 91 -6.11 6.33 12.80
C GLU A 91 -4.89 6.16 11.90
N LYS A 92 -3.77 6.73 12.32
CA LYS A 92 -2.48 6.51 11.66
C LYS A 92 -2.18 5.01 11.72
N LYS A 93 -2.44 4.28 10.64
CA LYS A 93 -2.04 2.87 10.52
C LYS A 93 -0.54 2.81 10.82
N ALA A 94 -0.18 2.14 11.91
CA ALA A 94 1.21 1.86 12.20
C ALA A 94 1.75 1.09 11.00
N ARG A 95 2.79 1.62 10.33
CA ARG A 95 3.57 0.78 9.43
C ARG A 95 4.28 -0.22 10.34
N SER A 96 3.70 -1.41 10.51
CA SER A 96 4.24 -2.41 11.41
C SER A 96 5.39 -3.14 10.72
N GLY A 97 6.61 -2.73 11.07
CA GLY A 97 7.85 -3.47 10.82
C GLY A 97 8.79 -2.88 9.76
N PHE A 98 9.87 -3.62 9.50
CA PHE A 98 10.98 -3.18 8.64
C PHE A 98 10.67 -3.45 7.16
N SER A 99 11.10 -2.57 6.26
CA SER A 99 11.10 -2.92 4.84
C SER A 99 12.12 -4.03 4.56
N ALA A 100 11.92 -4.82 3.50
CA ALA A 100 12.89 -5.82 3.07
C ALA A 100 14.29 -5.22 2.90
N TRP A 101 14.38 -3.99 2.41
CA TRP A 101 15.65 -3.26 2.29
C TRP A 101 16.29 -2.96 3.65
N GLN A 102 15.51 -2.53 4.65
CA GLN A 102 16.02 -2.32 6.01
C GLN A 102 16.52 -3.62 6.64
N LEU A 103 15.85 -4.74 6.38
CA LEU A 103 16.24 -6.06 6.83
C LEU A 103 17.58 -6.51 6.20
N PHE A 104 17.73 -6.34 4.88
CA PHE A 104 18.98 -6.66 4.18
C PHE A 104 20.16 -5.80 4.64
N HIS A 105 19.92 -4.54 5.00
CA HIS A 105 20.98 -3.65 5.49
C HIS A 105 21.58 -4.15 6.81
N VAL A 106 20.74 -4.72 7.69
CA VAL A 106 21.20 -5.34 8.95
C VAL A 106 22.05 -6.58 8.67
N LEU A 107 21.62 -7.43 7.71
CA LEU A 107 22.34 -8.65 7.34
C LEU A 107 23.67 -8.38 6.62
N HIS A 108 23.85 -7.21 6.00
CA HIS A 108 25.09 -6.90 5.27
C HIS A 108 26.33 -6.97 6.16
N ALA A 109 26.26 -6.44 7.39
CA ALA A 109 27.38 -6.50 8.34
C ALA A 109 27.75 -7.95 8.69
N ASP A 110 26.76 -8.82 8.82
CA ASP A 110 26.96 -10.23 9.11
C ASP A 110 27.65 -10.97 7.96
N LEU A 111 27.22 -10.70 6.73
CA LEU A 111 27.80 -11.30 5.52
C LEU A 111 29.28 -10.92 5.36
N VAL A 112 29.65 -9.66 5.62
CA VAL A 112 31.07 -9.23 5.56
C VAL A 112 31.92 -10.07 6.51
N ARG A 113 31.50 -10.23 7.77
CA ARG A 113 32.27 -11.04 8.74
C ARG A 113 32.30 -12.52 8.34
N LEU A 114 31.20 -13.08 7.82
CA LEU A 114 31.19 -14.45 7.29
C LEU A 114 32.19 -14.64 6.15
N THR A 115 32.37 -13.66 5.26
CA THR A 115 33.38 -13.76 4.18
C THR A 115 34.81 -13.79 4.71
N ILE A 116 35.11 -13.05 5.79
CA ILE A 116 36.41 -13.07 6.45
C ILE A 116 36.65 -14.45 7.08
N ILE A 117 35.67 -14.94 7.86
CA ILE A 117 35.72 -16.27 8.48
C ILE A 117 35.91 -17.36 7.40
N ALA A 118 35.17 -17.30 6.29
CA ALA A 118 35.30 -18.23 5.17
C ALA A 118 36.67 -18.17 4.47
N SER A 119 37.26 -16.98 4.36
CA SER A 119 38.61 -16.79 3.83
C SER A 119 39.67 -17.42 4.74
N ASP A 120 39.52 -17.23 6.05
CA ASP A 120 40.47 -17.72 7.06
C ASP A 120 40.34 -19.22 7.29
N LEU A 121 39.14 -19.79 7.12
CA LEU A 121 38.86 -21.23 7.11
C LEU A 121 39.75 -22.03 6.17
N ARG A 122 40.25 -21.41 5.09
CA ARG A 122 41.19 -22.07 4.15
C ARG A 122 42.60 -22.26 4.74
N LYS A 123 42.92 -21.56 5.82
CA LYS A 123 44.25 -21.50 6.44
C LYS A 123 44.27 -22.08 7.86
N ILE A 124 43.13 -22.10 8.54
CA ILE A 124 43.00 -22.59 9.92
C ILE A 124 42.44 -24.01 9.96
N GLY A 125 42.94 -24.84 10.90
CA GLY A 125 42.47 -26.21 11.09
C GLY A 125 41.16 -26.31 11.88
N GLU A 126 40.85 -25.30 12.70
CA GLU A 126 39.66 -25.28 13.54
C GLU A 126 39.14 -23.85 13.75
N LEU A 127 37.81 -23.67 13.67
CA LEU A 127 37.13 -22.40 13.95
C LEU A 127 37.11 -22.09 15.45
N SER A 128 37.34 -20.83 15.80
CA SER A 128 37.19 -20.31 17.16
C SER A 128 35.76 -20.50 17.69
N SER A 129 35.60 -20.56 19.02
CA SER A 129 34.28 -20.60 19.66
C SER A 129 33.43 -19.38 19.31
N ASP A 130 34.08 -18.21 19.23
CA ASP A 130 33.42 -16.93 19.00
C ASP A 130 32.86 -16.85 17.57
N ASP A 131 33.60 -17.37 16.58
CA ASP A 131 33.14 -17.42 15.20
C ASP A 131 32.03 -18.46 15.01
N ARG A 132 32.08 -19.60 15.72
CA ARG A 132 30.97 -20.57 15.74
C ARG A 132 29.70 -19.96 16.31
N GLN A 133 29.81 -19.24 17.43
CA GLN A 133 28.68 -18.55 18.04
C GLN A 133 28.13 -17.48 17.10
N PHE A 134 29.00 -16.66 16.52
CA PHE A 134 28.60 -15.64 15.56
C PHE A 134 27.87 -16.25 14.36
N ILE A 135 28.38 -17.31 13.74
CA ILE A 135 27.71 -18.01 12.63
C ILE A 135 26.30 -18.46 13.04
N SER A 136 26.15 -19.03 14.24
CA SER A 136 24.84 -19.45 14.77
C SER A 136 23.87 -18.27 14.90
N GLU A 137 24.33 -17.13 15.42
CA GLU A 137 23.52 -15.92 15.56
C GLU A 137 23.08 -15.35 14.21
N VAL A 138 23.96 -15.37 13.20
CA VAL A 138 23.63 -14.94 11.83
C VAL A 138 22.53 -15.81 11.23
N ILE A 139 22.60 -17.13 11.40
CA ILE A 139 21.57 -18.06 10.92
C ILE A 139 20.22 -17.74 11.56
N THR A 140 20.19 -17.50 12.88
CA THR A 140 18.96 -17.10 13.58
C THR A 140 18.40 -15.80 13.01
N ARG A 141 19.23 -14.76 12.84
CA ARG A 141 18.79 -13.46 12.28
C ARG A 141 18.23 -13.59 10.86
N ILE A 142 18.85 -14.43 10.01
CA ILE A 142 18.36 -14.69 8.65
C ILE A 142 17.00 -15.39 8.68
N ASN A 143 16.82 -16.41 9.53
CA ASN A 143 15.57 -17.14 9.65
C ASN A 143 14.43 -16.29 10.20
N ASP A 144 14.72 -15.44 11.19
CA ASP A 144 13.76 -14.48 11.73
C ASP A 144 13.34 -13.48 10.64
N GLY A 145 14.31 -13.01 9.85
CA GLY A 145 14.08 -12.14 8.72
C GLY A 145 13.24 -12.78 7.60
N LEU A 146 13.49 -14.04 7.25
CA LEU A 146 12.70 -14.79 6.29
C LEU A 146 11.27 -15.00 6.77
N SER A 147 11.11 -15.43 8.03
CA SER A 147 9.79 -15.62 8.65
C SER A 147 8.98 -14.32 8.65
N TYR A 148 9.64 -13.18 8.90
CA TYR A 148 9.03 -11.87 8.82
C TYR A 148 8.56 -11.52 7.39
N LEU A 149 9.40 -11.76 6.37
CA LEU A 149 9.05 -11.48 4.97
C LEU A 149 7.93 -12.39 4.44
N GLU A 150 7.91 -13.65 4.85
CA GLU A 150 6.83 -14.59 4.49
C GLU A 150 5.50 -14.19 5.14
N GLY A 151 5.52 -13.70 6.38
CA GLY A 151 4.34 -13.22 7.10
C GLY A 151 3.75 -11.88 6.59
N ILE A 152 4.48 -11.14 5.75
CA ILE A 152 3.97 -9.91 5.10
C ILE A 152 3.09 -10.21 3.88
N ARG A 153 3.14 -11.43 3.32
CA ARG A 153 2.53 -11.79 2.04
C ARG A 153 1.03 -12.05 2.11
#